data_AF-A0A2D7HQT2-F1
#
_entry.id   AF-A0A2D7HQT2-F1
#
_cell.length_a   1.000
_cell.length_b   1.000
_cell.length_c   1.000
_cell.angle_alpha   90.00
_cell.angle_beta   90.00
_cell.angle_gamma   90.00
#
_symmetry.space_group_name_H-M   'P 1'
#
loop_
_entity.id
_entity.type
_entity.pdbx_description
1 polymer ?
#
loop_
_entity_poly.entity_id
_entity_poly.type
_entity_poly.pdbx_seq_one_letter_code
_entity_poly.pdbx_strand_id
1 'polypeptide(L)'
;MRIKISFRAIITLLSLVIAVLLGLTRISDPEIIEIMRLKYFDVLQNKNPRETKGNTYSVIVDIDEKSLREIGQWPWPRTVLADLFKKSKESGMLVLGLDVLFAEKDRTSPDLVSKDLELRNPNLAKELSRLPSNESIAADEMTKFPIVIGHSGLDVTGDANRDDIKSTSVKVLLGDKGIKNWLTSY
;
A
#
# COMPACT_ATOMS: atom_id res chain seq x y z
N MET A 1 -4.45 -45.20 -53.14
CA MET A 1 -5.77 -44.55 -52.93
C MET A 1 -5.55 -43.04 -52.81
N ARG A 2 -5.91 -42.23 -53.83
CA ARG A 2 -5.74 -40.76 -53.77
C ARG A 2 -6.94 -40.15 -53.04
N ILE A 3 -6.73 -39.64 -51.83
CA ILE A 3 -7.77 -38.96 -51.06
C ILE A 3 -8.12 -37.65 -51.79
N LYS A 4 -9.34 -37.55 -52.33
CA LYS A 4 -9.87 -36.30 -52.90
C LYS A 4 -10.45 -35.45 -51.78
N ILE A 5 -9.61 -34.63 -51.14
CA ILE A 5 -10.08 -33.68 -50.13
C ILE A 5 -10.74 -32.49 -50.84
N SER A 6 -11.95 -32.11 -50.42
CA SER A 6 -12.63 -30.93 -50.97
C SER A 6 -11.96 -29.65 -50.46
N PHE A 7 -11.88 -28.61 -51.30
CA PHE A 7 -11.29 -27.32 -50.93
C PHE A 7 -11.90 -26.73 -49.64
N ARG A 8 -13.21 -26.93 -49.43
CA ARG A 8 -13.91 -26.54 -48.20
C ARG A 8 -13.36 -27.25 -46.97
N ALA A 9 -13.13 -28.56 -47.04
CA ALA A 9 -12.58 -29.32 -45.93
C ALA A 9 -11.16 -28.87 -45.57
N ILE A 10 -10.35 -28.49 -46.57
CA ILE A 10 -9.01 -27.94 -46.34
C ILE A 10 -9.10 -26.62 -45.57
N ILE A 11 -9.97 -25.69 -45.99
CA ILE A 11 -10.14 -24.40 -45.32
C ILE A 11 -10.64 -24.57 -43.88
N THR A 12 -11.63 -25.45 -43.67
CA THR A 12 -12.18 -25.70 -42.33
C THR A 12 -11.12 -26.27 -41.40
N LEU A 13 -10.35 -27.26 -41.86
CA LEU A 13 -9.27 -27.85 -41.06
C LEU A 13 -8.18 -26.81 -40.74
N LEU A 14 -7.78 -26.00 -41.73
CA LEU A 14 -6.79 -24.94 -41.51
C LEU A 14 -7.28 -23.92 -40.49
N SER A 15 -8.54 -23.50 -40.58
CA SER A 15 -9.15 -22.56 -39.63
C SER A 15 -9.18 -23.14 -38.21
N LEU A 16 -9.51 -24.43 -38.07
CA LEU A 16 -9.50 -25.12 -36.78
C LEU A 16 -8.09 -25.19 -36.19
N VAL A 17 -7.10 -25.54 -37.01
CA VAL A 17 -5.69 -25.59 -36.57
C VAL A 17 -5.21 -24.21 -36.12
N ILE A 18 -5.52 -23.16 -36.87
CA ILE A 18 -5.16 -21.79 -36.49
C ILE A 18 -5.86 -21.39 -35.18
N ALA A 19 -7.15 -21.68 -35.02
CA ALA A 19 -7.88 -21.39 -33.79
C ALA A 19 -7.29 -22.11 -32.57
N VAL A 20 -6.92 -23.38 -32.72
CA VAL A 20 -6.26 -24.16 -31.66
C VAL A 20 -4.88 -23.58 -31.34
N LEU A 21 -4.08 -23.22 -32.35
CA LEU A 21 -2.77 -22.61 -32.14
C LEU A 21 -2.88 -21.27 -31.40
N LEU A 22 -3.79 -20.39 -31.83
CA LEU A 22 -4.05 -19.12 -31.14
C LEU A 22 -4.53 -19.35 -29.70
N GLY A 23 -5.43 -20.31 -29.49
CA GLY A 23 -5.88 -20.71 -28.16
C GLY A 23 -4.72 -21.18 -27.26
N LEU A 24 -3.85 -22.04 -27.79
CA LEU A 24 -2.66 -22.52 -27.07
C LEU A 24 -1.69 -21.36 -26.76
N THR A 25 -1.45 -20.45 -27.70
CA THR A 25 -0.59 -19.27 -27.44
C THR A 25 -1.19 -18.35 -26.37
N ARG A 26 -2.52 -18.25 -26.28
CA ARG A 26 -3.18 -17.46 -25.23
C ARG A 26 -3.07 -18.13 -23.87
N ILE A 27 -3.14 -19.46 -23.81
CA ILE A 27 -3.02 -20.26 -22.58
C ILE A 27 -1.58 -20.29 -22.09
N SER A 28 -0.59 -20.49 -22.98
CA SER A 28 0.82 -20.52 -22.60
C SER A 28 1.38 -19.13 -22.30
N ASP A 29 0.76 -18.09 -22.87
CA ASP A 29 1.05 -16.67 -22.67
C ASP A 29 2.55 -16.35 -22.65
N PRO A 30 3.28 -16.62 -23.75
CA PRO A 30 4.71 -16.40 -23.78
C PRO A 30 5.02 -14.91 -23.57
N GLU A 31 6.16 -14.62 -22.95
CA GLU A 31 6.55 -13.27 -22.51
C GLU A 31 6.34 -12.17 -23.58
N ILE A 32 6.67 -12.46 -24.85
CA ILE A 32 6.47 -11.50 -25.94
C ILE A 32 5.00 -11.12 -26.16
N ILE A 33 4.07 -12.07 -26.03
CA ILE A 33 2.63 -11.85 -26.18
C ILE A 33 2.09 -11.10 -24.96
N GLU A 34 2.56 -11.44 -23.76
CA GLU A 34 2.21 -10.73 -22.54
C GLU A 34 2.64 -9.25 -22.61
N ILE A 35 3.89 -8.96 -22.94
CA ILE A 35 4.41 -7.60 -23.06
C ILE A 35 3.60 -6.78 -24.07
N MET A 36 3.32 -7.36 -25.24
CA MET A 36 2.52 -6.69 -26.28
C MET A 36 1.11 -6.36 -25.78
N ARG A 37 0.49 -7.30 -25.05
CA ARG A 37 -0.85 -7.10 -24.47
C ARG A 37 -0.84 -6.02 -23.38
N LEU A 38 0.14 -6.04 -22.48
CA LEU A 38 0.27 -5.04 -21.41
C LEU A 38 0.48 -3.64 -22.00
N LYS A 39 1.40 -3.49 -22.96
CA LYS A 39 1.60 -2.21 -23.66
C LYS A 39 0.35 -1.73 -24.38
N TYR A 40 -0.37 -2.64 -25.04
CA TYR A 40 -1.65 -2.29 -25.68
C TYR A 40 -2.68 -1.82 -24.64
N PHE A 41 -2.73 -2.48 -23.48
CA PHE A 41 -3.61 -2.10 -22.38
C PHE A 41 -3.25 -0.72 -21.81
N ASP A 42 -1.97 -0.41 -21.62
CA ASP A 42 -1.50 0.90 -21.17
C ASP A 42 -1.92 2.01 -22.14
N VAL A 43 -1.81 1.76 -23.46
CA VAL A 43 -2.28 2.71 -24.49
C VAL A 43 -3.78 2.93 -24.39
N LEU A 44 -4.57 1.88 -24.15
CA LEU A 44 -6.01 2.01 -23.97
C LEU A 44 -6.35 2.79 -22.70
N GLN A 45 -5.67 2.54 -21.58
CA GLN A 45 -5.89 3.27 -20.32
C GLN A 45 -5.54 4.75 -20.45
N ASN A 46 -4.47 5.09 -21.15
CA ASN A 46 -4.06 6.47 -21.39
C ASN A 46 -5.02 7.20 -22.34
N LYS A 47 -5.52 6.53 -23.39
CA LYS A 47 -6.43 7.14 -24.37
C LYS A 47 -7.86 7.26 -23.86
N ASN A 48 -8.31 6.27 -23.11
CA ASN A 48 -9.67 6.17 -22.58
C ASN A 48 -9.60 6.03 -21.05
N PRO A 49 -9.16 7.06 -20.33
CA PRO A 49 -9.12 7.02 -18.87
C PRO A 49 -10.55 6.84 -18.34
N ARG A 50 -10.66 6.09 -17.24
CA ARG A 50 -11.95 5.84 -16.59
C ARG A 50 -12.55 7.16 -16.10
N GLU A 51 -13.74 7.51 -16.58
CA GLU A 51 -14.48 8.65 -16.04
C GLU A 51 -15.00 8.33 -14.63
N THR A 52 -14.70 9.22 -13.68
CA THR A 52 -15.18 9.15 -12.29
C THR A 52 -16.42 10.03 -12.13
N LYS A 53 -17.63 9.45 -12.22
CA LYS A 53 -18.90 10.18 -12.08
C LYS A 53 -19.27 10.46 -10.60
N GLY A 54 -18.31 10.89 -9.78
CA GLY A 54 -18.54 11.19 -8.36
C GLY A 54 -18.79 9.98 -7.45
N ASN A 55 -18.94 8.76 -8.00
CA ASN A 55 -19.09 7.51 -7.24
C ASN A 55 -17.75 6.81 -7.00
N THR A 56 -16.65 7.55 -6.95
CA THR A 56 -15.34 6.97 -6.66
C THR A 56 -15.19 6.82 -5.15
N TYR A 57 -15.48 5.64 -4.64
CA TYR A 57 -15.40 5.31 -3.22
C TYR A 57 -13.95 5.18 -2.68
N SER A 58 -12.94 5.29 -3.55
CA SER A 58 -11.54 5.08 -3.19
C SER A 58 -10.65 6.10 -3.87
N VAL A 59 -9.93 6.88 -3.06
CA VAL A 59 -8.97 7.89 -3.51
C VAL A 59 -7.58 7.40 -3.13
N ILE A 60 -6.64 7.48 -4.07
CA ILE A 60 -5.22 7.20 -3.83
C ILE A 60 -4.54 8.55 -3.59
N VAL A 61 -3.87 8.68 -2.45
CA VAL A 61 -3.02 9.83 -2.13
C VAL A 61 -1.59 9.36 -2.26
N ASP A 62 -0.88 9.90 -3.24
CA ASP A 62 0.52 9.54 -3.52
C ASP A 62 1.49 10.58 -2.91
N ILE A 63 2.68 10.13 -2.53
CA ILE A 63 3.79 11.00 -2.11
C ILE A 63 4.62 11.28 -3.36
N ASP A 64 4.13 12.23 -4.15
CA ASP A 64 4.75 12.57 -5.42
C ASP A 64 5.87 13.61 -5.28
N GLU A 65 6.62 13.77 -6.37
CA GLU A 65 7.69 14.77 -6.48
C GLU A 65 7.23 16.19 -6.19
N LYS A 66 5.98 16.53 -6.50
CA LYS A 66 5.41 17.84 -6.21
C LYS A 66 5.25 18.02 -4.69
N SER A 67 4.68 17.04 -4.02
CA SER A 67 4.49 17.03 -2.56
C SER A 67 5.83 17.07 -1.84
N LEU A 68 6.84 16.34 -2.33
CA LEU A 68 8.20 16.38 -1.75
C LEU A 68 8.87 17.75 -1.91
N ARG A 69 8.63 18.47 -3.02
CA ARG A 69 9.12 19.85 -3.18
C ARG A 69 8.42 20.84 -2.26
N GLU A 70 7.14 20.65 -1.99
CA GLU A 70 6.33 21.56 -1.17
C GLU A 70 6.50 21.33 0.34
N ILE A 71 6.52 20.07 0.77
CA ILE A 71 6.56 19.66 2.20
C ILE A 71 7.98 19.37 2.66
N GLY A 72 8.83 18.87 1.75
CA GLY A 72 10.19 18.44 2.05
C GLY A 72 10.37 16.94 1.84
N GLN A 73 11.59 16.49 2.12
CA GLN A 73 12.02 15.11 1.89
C GLN A 73 11.28 14.12 2.82
N TRP A 74 10.87 12.98 2.25
CA TRP A 74 10.39 11.83 2.99
C TRP A 74 11.55 11.08 3.70
N PRO A 75 11.40 10.53 4.92
CA PRO A 75 10.17 10.43 5.71
C PRO A 75 9.75 11.73 6.38
N TRP A 76 8.47 12.07 6.28
CA TRP A 76 7.92 13.25 6.94
C TRP A 76 7.73 13.05 8.45
N PRO A 77 7.82 14.13 9.24
CA PRO A 77 7.48 14.10 10.66
C PRO A 77 6.04 13.64 10.90
N ARG A 78 5.77 12.99 12.04
CA ARG A 78 4.40 12.51 12.34
C ARG A 78 3.39 13.63 12.52
N THR A 79 3.82 14.85 12.82
CA THR A 79 2.96 16.04 12.83
C THR A 79 2.41 16.38 11.44
N VAL A 80 3.20 16.19 10.38
CA VAL A 80 2.74 16.38 8.99
C VAL A 80 1.72 15.31 8.63
N LEU A 81 1.97 14.05 9.02
CA LEU A 81 1.01 12.96 8.82
C LEU A 81 -0.27 13.15 9.62
N ALA A 82 -0.19 13.69 10.84
CA ALA A 82 -1.36 14.02 11.65
C ALA A 82 -2.28 15.03 10.93
N ASP A 83 -1.69 16.06 10.32
CA ASP A 83 -2.45 17.04 9.52
C ASP A 83 -3.08 16.39 8.27
N LEU A 84 -2.38 15.46 7.61
CA LEU A 84 -2.94 14.66 6.51
C LEU A 84 -4.13 13.81 6.99
N PHE A 85 -4.04 13.17 8.16
CA PHE A 85 -5.11 12.34 8.71
C PHE A 85 -6.34 13.20 9.04
N LYS A 86 -6.12 14.35 9.67
CA LYS A 86 -7.16 15.32 9.96
C LYS A 86 -7.88 15.79 8.68
N LYS A 87 -7.13 16.22 7.67
CA LYS A 87 -7.68 16.66 6.38
C LYS A 87 -8.42 15.54 5.63
N SER A 88 -7.94 14.31 5.72
CA SER A 88 -8.60 13.12 5.16
C SER A 88 -9.98 12.92 5.78
N LYS A 89 -10.06 13.01 7.11
CA LYS A 89 -11.34 12.95 7.84
C LYS A 89 -12.27 14.11 7.47
N GLU A 90 -11.76 15.34 7.46
CA GLU A 90 -12.53 16.54 7.12
C GLU A 90 -13.07 16.51 5.68
N SER A 91 -12.38 15.81 4.78
CA SER A 91 -12.81 15.57 3.40
C SER A 91 -13.89 14.48 3.27
N GLY A 92 -14.33 13.86 4.38
CA GLY A 92 -15.39 12.86 4.39
C GLY A 92 -14.92 11.43 4.13
N MET A 93 -13.63 11.12 4.27
CA MET A 93 -13.15 9.74 4.16
C MET A 93 -13.73 8.87 5.28
N LEU A 94 -14.29 7.72 4.90
CA LEU A 94 -14.83 6.73 5.84
C LEU A 94 -13.74 5.90 6.51
N VAL A 95 -12.65 5.64 5.79
CA VAL A 95 -11.49 4.89 6.23
C VAL A 95 -10.25 5.37 5.48
N LEU A 96 -9.10 5.43 6.16
CA LEU A 96 -7.81 5.70 5.54
C LEU A 96 -6.90 4.47 5.68
N GLY A 97 -6.42 3.92 4.56
CA GLY A 97 -5.39 2.90 4.54
C GLY A 97 -4.02 3.53 4.32
N LEU A 98 -3.03 3.15 5.13
CA LEU A 98 -1.65 3.62 4.98
C LEU A 98 -0.77 2.50 4.44
N ASP A 99 -0.27 2.69 3.22
CA ASP A 99 0.76 1.83 2.61
C ASP A 99 2.17 2.31 3.00
N VAL A 100 2.39 2.45 4.31
CA VAL A 100 3.65 2.89 4.91
C VAL A 100 3.84 2.16 6.23
N LEU A 101 5.06 1.67 6.48
CA LEU A 101 5.44 1.09 7.76
C LEU A 101 6.09 2.13 8.68
N PHE A 102 5.53 2.33 9.87
CA PHE A 102 6.09 3.18 10.92
C PHE A 102 6.91 2.36 11.93
N ALA A 103 7.98 1.72 11.46
CA ALA A 103 8.79 0.81 12.29
C ALA A 103 9.65 1.53 13.34
N GLU A 104 9.99 2.79 13.09
CA GLU A 104 10.86 3.59 13.97
C GLU A 104 10.15 4.86 14.43
N LYS A 105 10.58 5.36 15.60
CA LYS A 105 10.20 6.68 16.09
C LYS A 105 10.70 7.78 15.16
N ASP A 106 9.92 8.85 15.07
CA ASP A 106 10.27 10.07 14.39
C ASP A 106 11.42 10.77 15.12
N ARG A 107 12.58 10.77 14.47
CA ARG A 107 13.83 11.36 14.97
C ARG A 107 13.73 12.86 15.21
N THR A 108 12.73 13.53 14.65
CA THR A 108 12.47 14.96 14.85
C THR A 108 11.53 15.24 16.03
N SER A 109 11.06 14.20 16.73
CA SER A 109 10.17 14.34 17.87
C SER A 109 10.84 15.07 19.04
N PRO A 110 10.13 15.98 19.75
CA PRO A 110 10.71 16.79 20.83
C PRO A 110 11.41 15.99 21.93
N ASP A 111 10.92 14.79 22.28
CA ASP A 111 11.53 13.93 23.30
C ASP A 111 12.92 13.41 22.88
N LEU A 112 13.07 13.03 21.61
CA LEU A 112 14.35 12.56 21.07
C LEU A 112 15.33 13.71 20.86
N VAL A 113 14.85 14.84 20.34
CA VAL A 113 15.66 16.05 20.15
C VAL A 113 16.12 16.61 21.50
N SER A 114 15.25 16.61 22.52
CA SER A 114 15.60 16.98 23.89
C SER A 114 16.77 16.15 24.42
N LYS A 115 16.72 14.83 24.22
CA LYS A 115 17.77 13.91 24.70
C LYS A 115 19.12 14.17 24.03
N ASP A 116 19.13 14.46 22.73
CA ASP A 116 20.35 14.81 22.00
C ASP A 116 20.94 16.17 22.42
N LEU A 117 20.09 17.11 22.86
CA LEU A 117 20.50 18.44 23.29
C LEU A 117 20.89 18.54 24.77
N GLU A 118 20.62 17.52 25.58
CA GLU A 118 20.79 17.55 27.05
C GLU A 118 22.17 18.04 27.49
N LEU A 119 23.24 17.57 26.82
CA LEU A 119 24.62 17.95 27.14
C LEU A 119 25.02 19.33 26.59
N ARG A 120 24.38 19.80 25.51
CA ARG A 120 24.74 21.04 24.82
C ARG A 120 23.95 22.24 25.33
N ASN A 121 22.69 22.04 25.70
CA ASN A 121 21.81 23.08 26.24
C ASN A 121 20.72 22.46 27.14
N PRO A 122 21.01 22.26 28.44
CA PRO A 122 20.08 21.63 29.38
C PRO A 122 18.75 22.38 29.54
N ASN A 123 18.78 23.71 29.47
CA ASN A 123 17.58 24.53 29.61
C ASN A 123 16.62 24.31 28.44
N LEU A 124 17.14 24.32 27.20
CA LEU A 124 16.32 24.04 26.02
C LEU A 124 15.81 22.61 25.99
N ALA A 125 16.66 21.63 26.35
CA ALA A 125 16.23 20.23 26.48
C ALA A 125 15.06 20.09 27.47
N LYS A 126 15.14 20.75 28.62
CA LYS A 126 14.04 20.74 29.61
C LYS A 126 12.74 21.32 29.05
N GLU A 127 12.78 22.37 28.23
CA GLU A 127 11.57 22.91 27.60
C GLU A 127 11.03 21.99 26.50
N LEU A 128 11.91 21.40 25.67
CA LEU A 128 11.50 20.47 24.60
C LEU A 128 10.88 19.19 25.16
N SER A 129 11.39 18.66 26.27
CA SER A 129 10.82 17.46 26.92
C SER A 129 9.40 17.65 27.47
N ARG A 130 8.91 18.89 27.57
CA ARG A 130 7.51 19.20 27.94
C ARG A 130 6.55 19.16 26.77
N LEU A 131 7.05 19.21 25.54
CA LEU A 131 6.21 19.16 24.35
C LEU A 131 5.74 17.72 24.10
N PRO A 132 4.54 17.53 23.53
CA PRO A 132 4.08 16.21 23.11
C PRO A 132 5.01 15.62 22.05
N SER A 133 5.16 14.30 22.04
CA SER A 133 5.87 13.61 20.96
C SER A 133 5.09 13.69 19.66
N ASN A 134 5.81 13.65 18.54
CA ASN A 134 5.18 13.64 17.22
C ASN A 134 4.27 12.40 17.05
N GLU A 135 4.66 11.25 17.62
CA GLU A 135 3.82 10.04 17.67
C GLU A 135 2.50 10.26 18.39
N SER A 136 2.51 10.96 19.54
CA SER A 136 1.28 11.22 20.30
C SER A 136 0.32 12.07 19.49
N ILE A 137 0.83 13.11 18.82
CA ILE A 137 0.03 13.99 17.97
C ILE A 137 -0.63 13.21 16.83
N ALA A 138 0.13 12.34 16.15
CA ALA A 138 -0.44 11.50 15.10
C ALA A 138 -1.43 10.49 15.65
N ALA A 139 -1.10 9.78 16.72
CA ALA A 139 -1.98 8.79 17.35
C ALA A 139 -3.31 9.41 17.78
N ASP A 140 -3.29 10.62 18.34
CA ASP A 140 -4.50 11.36 18.72
C ASP A 140 -5.42 11.59 17.51
N GLU A 141 -4.88 11.95 16.34
CA GLU A 141 -5.67 12.06 15.10
C GLU A 141 -6.18 10.70 14.61
N MET A 142 -5.38 9.63 14.74
CA MET A 142 -5.80 8.27 14.36
C MET A 142 -6.99 7.77 15.19
N THR A 143 -7.19 8.25 16.42
CA THR A 143 -8.37 7.87 17.22
C THR A 143 -9.67 8.48 16.71
N LYS A 144 -9.60 9.53 15.87
CA LYS A 144 -10.77 10.32 15.48
C LYS A 144 -11.57 9.71 14.33
N PHE A 145 -11.00 8.77 13.57
CA PHE A 145 -11.68 8.03 12.51
C PHE A 145 -10.89 6.75 12.15
N PRO A 146 -11.49 5.77 11.44
CA PRO A 146 -10.82 4.52 11.14
C PRO A 146 -9.58 4.71 10.25
N ILE A 147 -8.40 4.39 10.78
CA ILE A 147 -7.14 4.34 10.03
C ILE A 147 -6.56 2.92 10.14
N VAL A 148 -6.25 2.33 8.99
CA VAL A 148 -5.65 1.01 8.85
C VAL A 148 -4.17 1.18 8.54
N ILE A 149 -3.31 0.56 9.34
CA ILE A 149 -1.87 0.60 9.17
C ILE A 149 -1.29 -0.78 8.84
N GLY A 150 -0.24 -0.80 8.04
CA GLY A 150 0.60 -1.98 7.87
C GLY A 150 1.30 -2.34 9.17
N HIS A 151 1.40 -3.63 9.47
CA HIS A 151 2.17 -4.15 10.58
C HIS A 151 3.15 -5.22 10.06
N SER A 152 4.40 -5.17 10.50
CA SER A 152 5.38 -6.20 10.19
C SER A 152 5.31 -7.30 11.23
N GLY A 153 4.96 -8.52 10.83
CA GLY A 153 5.08 -9.70 11.68
C GLY A 153 6.50 -10.24 11.62
N LEU A 154 7.23 -10.17 12.73
CA LEU A 154 8.53 -10.83 12.86
C LEU A 154 8.32 -12.23 13.45
N ASP A 155 8.61 -13.26 12.66
CA ASP A 155 8.65 -14.66 13.12
C ASP A 155 10.00 -14.96 13.78
N VAL A 156 10.26 -14.29 14.91
CA VAL A 156 11.48 -14.50 15.69
C VAL A 156 11.08 -14.78 17.13
N THR A 157 11.29 -16.03 17.56
CA THR A 157 10.91 -16.54 18.89
C THR A 157 11.46 -15.73 20.07
N GLY A 158 12.48 -14.89 19.86
CA GLY A 158 13.07 -14.01 20.89
C GLY A 158 12.47 -12.60 20.98
N ASP A 159 11.96 -12.04 19.88
CA ASP A 159 11.48 -10.64 19.85
C ASP A 159 10.12 -10.47 20.53
N ALA A 160 9.30 -11.53 20.60
CA ALA A 160 8.01 -11.52 21.30
C ALA A 160 8.10 -11.16 22.79
N ASN A 161 9.29 -11.19 23.39
CA ASN A 161 9.52 -10.81 24.78
C ASN A 161 9.91 -9.36 24.99
N ARG A 162 10.14 -8.56 23.94
CA ARG A 162 10.48 -7.14 24.09
C ARG A 162 9.27 -6.32 24.57
N ASP A 163 9.52 -5.37 25.46
CA ASP A 163 8.46 -4.58 26.11
C ASP A 163 7.72 -3.63 25.15
N ASP A 164 8.38 -3.22 24.06
CA ASP A 164 7.79 -2.40 22.99
C ASP A 164 6.82 -3.19 22.09
N ILE A 165 6.99 -4.51 21.99
CA ILE A 165 6.10 -5.40 21.25
C ILE A 165 4.84 -5.74 22.07
N LYS A 166 4.95 -5.86 23.41
CA LYS A 166 3.80 -6.13 24.28
C LYS A 166 2.81 -4.97 24.41
N SER A 167 3.24 -3.75 24.06
CA SER A 167 2.43 -2.52 24.14
C SER A 167 1.78 -2.12 22.81
N THR A 168 1.95 -2.93 21.76
CA THR A 168 1.34 -2.64 20.45
C THR A 168 -0.15 -2.99 20.41
N SER A 169 -0.92 -2.22 19.64
CA SER A 169 -2.39 -2.28 19.57
C SER A 169 -2.93 -3.51 18.82
N VAL A 170 -2.06 -4.36 18.27
CA VAL A 170 -2.44 -5.52 17.46
C VAL A 170 -1.68 -6.75 17.94
N LYS A 171 -2.40 -7.72 18.49
CA LYS A 171 -1.87 -9.03 18.82
C LYS A 171 -1.65 -9.82 17.51
N VAL A 172 -0.44 -9.80 16.96
CA VAL A 172 -0.09 -10.65 15.83
C VAL A 172 -0.01 -12.10 16.33
N LEU A 173 -1.04 -12.89 16.02
CA LEU A 173 -1.03 -14.33 16.24
C LEU A 173 -0.40 -15.01 15.02
N LEU A 174 0.92 -15.20 15.05
CA LEU A 174 1.64 -16.07 14.12
C LEU A 174 1.37 -17.54 14.49
N GLY A 175 0.24 -18.11 14.04
CA GLY A 175 -0.11 -19.55 14.12
C GLY A 175 -0.38 -20.07 15.55
N ASP A 176 -1.48 -20.76 15.85
CA ASP A 176 -1.68 -22.20 15.59
C ASP A 176 -3.20 -22.55 15.59
N LYS A 177 -4.06 -21.69 15.04
CA LYS A 177 -5.51 -21.98 14.92
C LYS A 177 -6.06 -21.57 13.55
N GLY A 178 -6.86 -22.46 12.97
CA GLY A 178 -7.15 -22.57 11.54
C GLY A 178 -7.73 -21.33 10.85
N ILE A 179 -7.24 -21.14 9.62
CA ILE A 179 -7.48 -20.08 8.61
C ILE A 179 -8.97 -19.92 8.17
N LYS A 180 -9.94 -20.65 8.74
CA LYS A 180 -11.31 -20.68 8.20
C LYS A 180 -12.25 -19.56 8.65
N ASN A 181 -11.87 -18.70 9.60
CA ASN A 181 -12.80 -17.76 10.24
C ASN A 181 -12.43 -16.26 10.13
N TRP A 182 -11.42 -15.89 9.34
CA TRP A 182 -10.91 -14.50 9.30
C TRP A 182 -11.50 -13.62 8.20
N LEU A 183 -12.18 -14.20 7.21
CA LEU A 183 -12.83 -13.45 6.13
C LEU A 183 -14.33 -13.74 6.17
N THR A 184 -15.09 -12.79 6.70
CA THR A 184 -16.53 -12.72 6.43
C THR A 184 -16.69 -12.31 4.96
N SER A 185 -17.26 -13.19 4.14
CA SER A 185 -17.68 -12.83 2.79
C SER A 185 -18.82 -11.82 2.87
N TYR A 186 -18.61 -10.63 2.32
CA TYR A 186 -19.69 -9.83 1.75
C TYR A 186 -19.57 -9.92 0.23
#